data_AF-A0A347WJQ0-F1
#
_entry.id   AF-A0A347WJQ0-F1
#
_cell.length_a   1.000
_cell.length_b   1.000
_cell.length_c   1.000
_cell.angle_alpha   90.00
_cell.angle_beta   90.00
_cell.angle_gamma   90.00
#
_symmetry.space_group_name_H-M   'P 1'
#
loop_
_entity.id
_entity.type
_entity.pdbx_description
1 polymer ?
#
loop_
_entity_poly.entity_id
_entity_poly.type
_entity_poly.pdbx_seq_one_letter_code
_entity_poly.pdbx_strand_id
1 'polypeptide(L)'
;MSRFNLIDEPWISVMVNLSGETKEVSLKELFTNAHQYVQLAGDTKTQDFAVFRVLLAILHTVFSRVDADGEAYEYVTLDDNFRVVDIEENPRVKLMYEKELMDTWQELWNSGRFPEIINLYLQQWHERFYLFDEMYPFYQVTEQVVSADNINKARPSVISGKNINRQISESGNKTALFSPKYSAKNNKEKLTEAEIARWLITFQGYTGLSDKVIFGKEKYDVSNSKGWLFDLGGIYLEGDNLFETLLLNLVLNHPVDEYKSLQQKPAWEFSGEEVVNRLLKQEPVRNLAELYTNWSRAIYIDPSTDIADAFQLSIVKLPEIKHQNQFLEPMTLWRFNRTGTNKETFTPRKHTFQQAMWRSFGLISLPDDDSENQRRPKIMDWYRTVKPFIGDRRVVINTVSMQDDGNATSWVPTNEIIDRMNVEDFIIDDDKPEGWLYRVDSIVSETQQMINIHYRNFLRDIVQIRGLDGKNDYIPQSIAKIYEAVDRPFREWLEGIGTGDSMDEKTFEWRETLFTILTNETNRIIDNATYRDYRGVTIKDGTRILNIVTAHNRLIYHLRKGLKMKEADYE
;
A
#
# COMPACT_ATOMS: atom_id res chain seq x y z
N MET A 1 -3.89 19.98 30.59
CA MET A 1 -4.68 20.92 29.73
C MET A 1 -4.66 20.35 28.32
N SER A 2 -5.84 20.07 27.77
CA SER A 2 -6.00 19.51 26.43
C SER A 2 -5.55 20.51 25.37
N ARG A 3 -4.74 20.08 24.40
CA ARG A 3 -4.25 20.97 23.32
C ARG A 3 -4.10 20.23 22.00
N PHE A 4 -4.19 21.00 20.91
CA PHE A 4 -4.09 20.56 19.53
C PHE A 4 -5.14 19.51 19.15
N ASN A 5 -6.38 19.96 18.91
CA ASN A 5 -7.46 19.08 18.49
C ASN A 5 -7.43 18.85 16.97
N LEU A 6 -7.30 17.60 16.53
CA LEU A 6 -7.19 17.23 15.12
C LEU A 6 -8.42 17.57 14.28
N ILE A 7 -9.57 17.84 14.91
CA ILE A 7 -10.81 18.25 14.21
C ILE A 7 -10.73 19.71 13.77
N ASP A 8 -10.14 20.57 14.59
CA ASP A 8 -10.15 22.03 14.39
C ASP A 8 -8.81 22.56 13.88
N GLU A 9 -7.70 21.98 14.34
CA GLU A 9 -6.36 22.46 14.03
C GLU A 9 -5.85 21.89 12.70
N PRO A 10 -5.10 22.67 11.90
CA PRO A 10 -4.55 22.20 10.65
C PRO A 10 -3.40 21.21 10.89
N TRP A 11 -3.54 19.99 10.36
CA TRP A 11 -2.50 18.96 10.47
C TRP A 11 -2.43 18.01 9.27
N ILE A 12 -3.42 18.01 8.39
CA ILE A 12 -3.44 17.16 7.21
C ILE A 12 -2.91 17.97 6.03
N SER A 13 -1.76 17.58 5.50
CA SER A 13 -1.20 18.24 4.32
C SER A 13 -1.93 17.77 3.05
N VAL A 14 -2.49 18.69 2.30
CA VAL A 14 -3.21 18.45 1.04
C VAL A 14 -2.60 19.29 -0.08
N MET A 15 -2.65 18.77 -1.30
CA MET A 15 -2.31 19.51 -2.51
C MET A 15 -3.53 20.28 -3.02
N VAL A 16 -3.43 21.59 -3.14
CA VAL A 16 -4.57 22.46 -3.52
C VAL A 16 -4.70 22.65 -5.03
N ASN A 17 -3.64 22.39 -5.80
CA ASN A 17 -3.65 22.50 -7.26
C ASN A 17 -2.55 21.66 -7.92
N LEU A 18 -2.63 21.50 -9.24
CA LEU A 18 -1.67 20.75 -10.04
C LEU A 18 -0.28 21.41 -10.18
N SER A 19 -0.11 22.64 -9.68
CA SER A 19 1.23 23.26 -9.59
C SER A 19 2.04 22.77 -8.39
N GLY A 20 1.42 21.96 -7.53
CA GLY A 20 2.06 21.34 -6.36
C GLY A 20 2.02 22.20 -5.11
N GLU A 21 1.22 23.26 -5.07
CA GLU A 21 0.99 24.04 -3.86
C GLU A 21 0.31 23.15 -2.80
N THR A 22 0.81 23.22 -1.57
CA THR A 22 0.29 22.45 -0.44
C THR A 22 -0.21 23.36 0.69
N LYS A 23 -1.17 22.83 1.45
CA LYS A 23 -1.74 23.49 2.63
C LYS A 23 -2.03 22.45 3.71
N GLU A 24 -1.80 22.80 4.97
CA GLU A 24 -2.28 22.00 6.10
C GLU A 24 -3.72 22.42 6.46
N VAL A 25 -4.60 21.42 6.62
CA VAL A 25 -6.02 21.60 6.92
C VAL A 25 -6.43 20.68 8.08
N SER A 26 -7.52 21.02 8.77
CA SER A 26 -8.07 20.19 9.85
C SER A 26 -8.96 19.07 9.30
N LEU A 27 -9.42 18.10 10.12
CA LEU A 27 -10.40 17.10 9.66
C LEU A 27 -11.69 17.78 9.18
N LYS A 28 -12.17 18.79 9.91
CA LYS A 28 -13.38 19.52 9.55
C LYS A 28 -13.24 20.23 8.20
N GLU A 29 -12.12 20.93 7.99
CA GLU A 29 -11.85 21.61 6.72
C GLU A 29 -11.64 20.61 5.57
N LEU A 30 -11.00 19.47 5.84
CA LEU A 30 -10.78 18.40 4.86
C LEU A 30 -12.10 17.85 4.34
N PHE A 31 -12.99 17.36 5.21
CA PHE A 31 -14.25 16.76 4.76
C PHE A 31 -15.16 17.78 4.07
N THR A 32 -15.18 19.03 4.56
CA THR A 32 -15.94 20.13 3.93
C THR A 32 -15.47 20.43 2.50
N ASN A 33 -14.15 20.38 2.25
CA ASN A 33 -13.55 20.86 1.01
C ASN A 33 -12.81 19.75 0.21
N ALA A 34 -13.03 18.48 0.49
CA ALA A 34 -12.30 17.36 -0.14
C ALA A 34 -12.35 17.39 -1.68
N HIS A 35 -13.44 17.88 -2.26
CA HIS A 35 -13.63 18.04 -3.71
C HIS A 35 -12.75 19.15 -4.34
N GLN A 36 -12.13 20.01 -3.53
CA GLN A 36 -11.24 21.10 -3.98
C GLN A 36 -9.77 20.73 -3.89
N TYR A 37 -9.43 19.62 -3.22
CA TYR A 37 -8.06 19.16 -3.05
C TYR A 37 -7.74 18.07 -4.07
N VAL A 38 -6.53 18.10 -4.62
CA VAL A 38 -6.07 17.10 -5.59
C VAL A 38 -5.83 15.76 -4.89
N GLN A 39 -5.03 15.76 -3.83
CA GLN A 39 -4.62 14.57 -3.09
C GLN A 39 -4.00 14.94 -1.74
N LEU A 40 -3.73 13.93 -0.90
CA LEU A 40 -2.86 14.09 0.27
C LEU A 40 -1.41 14.37 -0.17
N ALA A 41 -0.71 15.18 0.62
CA ALA A 41 0.64 15.67 0.34
C ALA A 41 1.49 15.76 1.62
N GLY A 42 1.44 14.73 2.46
CA GLY A 42 2.26 14.59 3.65
C GLY A 42 3.74 14.43 3.35
N ASP A 43 4.52 14.21 4.41
CA ASP A 43 5.97 14.11 4.38
C ASP A 43 6.48 12.95 3.50
N THR A 44 5.68 11.88 3.42
CA THR A 44 5.96 10.65 2.70
C THR A 44 4.68 9.99 2.19
N LYS A 45 4.78 9.11 1.19
CA LYS A 45 3.59 8.42 0.63
C LYS A 45 3.05 7.31 1.53
N THR A 46 3.90 6.71 2.34
CA THR A 46 3.47 5.81 3.42
C THR A 46 2.73 6.55 4.54
N GLN A 47 3.12 7.80 4.84
CA GLN A 47 2.36 8.67 5.73
C GLN A 47 0.99 9.03 5.13
N ASP A 48 0.95 9.42 3.85
CA ASP A 48 -0.32 9.66 3.13
C ASP A 48 -1.23 8.44 3.21
N PHE A 49 -0.73 7.23 2.93
CA PHE A 49 -1.53 6.02 2.96
C PHE A 49 -2.06 5.68 4.37
N ALA A 50 -1.27 5.93 5.42
CA ALA A 50 -1.71 5.73 6.80
C ALA A 50 -2.82 6.73 7.20
N VAL A 51 -2.65 8.02 6.88
CA VAL A 51 -3.65 9.06 7.13
C VAL A 51 -4.92 8.81 6.31
N PHE A 52 -4.78 8.44 5.04
CA PHE A 52 -5.88 8.07 4.15
C PHE A 52 -6.80 7.02 4.78
N ARG A 53 -6.22 6.00 5.40
CA ARG A 53 -6.99 4.93 6.06
C ARG A 53 -7.71 5.40 7.31
N VAL A 54 -7.14 6.34 8.07
CA VAL A 54 -7.87 6.98 9.19
C VAL A 54 -9.07 7.79 8.69
N LEU A 55 -8.91 8.52 7.58
CA LEU A 55 -10.02 9.24 6.95
C LEU A 55 -11.11 8.27 6.47
N LEU A 56 -10.73 7.16 5.84
CA LEU A 56 -11.68 6.10 5.47
C LEU A 56 -12.34 5.48 6.69
N ALA A 57 -11.65 5.29 7.81
CA ALA A 57 -12.25 4.76 9.03
C ALA A 57 -13.36 5.68 9.55
N ILE A 58 -13.19 7.01 9.46
CA ILE A 58 -14.22 7.99 9.82
C ILE A 58 -15.43 7.80 8.89
N LEU A 59 -15.19 7.77 7.56
CA LEU A 59 -16.25 7.61 6.56
C LEU A 59 -17.00 6.28 6.71
N HIS A 60 -16.29 5.16 6.90
CA HIS A 60 -16.91 3.85 7.15
C HIS A 60 -17.77 3.89 8.40
N THR A 61 -17.30 4.57 9.45
CA THR A 61 -18.03 4.64 10.71
C THR A 61 -19.32 5.44 10.57
N VAL A 62 -19.26 6.61 9.92
CA VAL A 62 -20.44 7.46 9.71
C VAL A 62 -21.43 6.77 8.78
N PHE A 63 -21.01 6.39 7.58
CA PHE A 63 -21.91 5.89 6.54
C PHE A 63 -22.28 4.41 6.69
N SER A 64 -21.82 3.72 7.75
CA SER A 64 -22.41 2.45 8.19
C SER A 64 -23.48 2.63 9.28
N ARG A 65 -23.90 3.86 9.56
CA ARG A 65 -24.80 4.19 10.67
C ARG A 65 -25.90 5.14 10.23
N VAL A 66 -25.54 6.08 9.37
CA VAL A 66 -26.45 7.05 8.77
C VAL A 66 -26.25 7.12 7.26
N ASP A 67 -27.31 7.50 6.54
CA ASP A 67 -27.29 7.69 5.09
C ASP A 67 -26.63 9.02 4.67
N ALA A 68 -26.74 9.38 3.39
CA ALA A 68 -26.15 10.59 2.82
C ALA A 68 -26.81 11.88 3.34
N ASP A 69 -28.09 11.81 3.75
CA ASP A 69 -28.83 12.91 4.37
C ASP A 69 -28.55 13.03 5.88
N GLY A 70 -27.95 11.99 6.46
CA GLY A 70 -27.55 11.91 7.86
C GLY A 70 -28.61 11.29 8.77
N GLU A 71 -29.59 10.61 8.19
CA GLU A 71 -30.61 9.87 8.92
C GLU A 71 -30.13 8.47 9.24
N ALA A 72 -30.42 7.98 10.44
CA ALA A 72 -30.04 6.62 10.84
C ALA A 72 -30.82 5.57 10.04
N TYR A 73 -30.13 4.52 9.59
CA TYR A 73 -30.80 3.39 8.95
C TYR A 73 -31.80 2.75 9.91
N GLU A 74 -32.98 2.35 9.40
CA GLU A 74 -34.10 1.80 10.20
C GLU A 74 -33.66 0.65 11.13
N TYR A 75 -32.62 -0.09 10.73
CA TYR A 75 -32.14 -1.31 11.36
C TYR A 75 -30.97 -1.09 12.32
N VAL A 76 -30.54 0.16 12.49
CA VAL A 76 -29.41 0.55 13.33
C VAL A 76 -29.91 1.51 14.41
N THR A 77 -29.85 1.08 15.67
CA THR A 77 -30.17 1.94 16.81
C THR A 77 -28.91 2.64 17.29
N LEU A 78 -28.92 3.97 17.32
CA LEU A 78 -27.80 4.81 17.75
C LEU A 78 -28.06 5.44 19.13
N ASP A 79 -26.99 5.64 19.90
CA ASP A 79 -27.00 6.54 21.06
C ASP A 79 -26.70 8.00 20.65
N ASP A 80 -26.73 8.91 21.62
CA ASP A 80 -26.47 10.35 21.39
C ASP A 80 -25.06 10.65 20.82
N ASN A 81 -24.11 9.72 20.93
CA ASN A 81 -22.76 9.84 20.38
C ASN A 81 -22.61 9.11 19.03
N PHE A 82 -23.73 8.80 18.37
CA PHE A 82 -23.78 7.99 17.15
C PHE A 82 -23.19 6.59 17.32
N ARG A 83 -23.02 6.04 18.53
CA ARG A 83 -22.59 4.66 18.68
C ARG A 83 -23.76 3.74 18.41
N VAL A 84 -23.47 2.65 17.74
CA VAL A 84 -24.43 1.56 17.56
C VAL A 84 -24.68 0.88 18.90
N VAL A 85 -25.94 0.92 19.34
CA VAL A 85 -26.47 0.22 20.52
C VAL A 85 -27.00 -1.16 20.13
N ASP A 86 -27.69 -1.23 19.00
CA ASP A 86 -28.30 -2.46 18.48
C ASP A 86 -28.34 -2.45 16.95
N ILE A 87 -28.21 -3.63 16.34
CA ILE A 87 -28.39 -3.85 14.89
C ILE A 87 -29.25 -5.08 14.71
N GLU A 88 -30.29 -4.95 13.89
CA GLU A 88 -31.15 -6.09 13.55
C GLU A 88 -30.38 -7.14 12.72
N GLU A 89 -30.22 -8.34 13.29
CA GLU A 89 -29.43 -9.43 12.69
C GLU A 89 -30.26 -10.31 11.73
N ASN A 90 -31.54 -10.03 11.52
CA ASN A 90 -32.37 -10.78 10.59
C ASN A 90 -31.77 -10.81 9.16
N PRO A 91 -31.58 -12.00 8.54
CA PRO A 91 -30.96 -12.11 7.22
C PRO A 91 -31.67 -11.33 6.10
N ARG A 92 -32.99 -11.17 6.16
CA ARG A 92 -33.73 -10.37 5.16
C ARG A 92 -33.48 -8.88 5.33
N VAL A 93 -33.39 -8.44 6.58
CA VAL A 93 -33.09 -7.05 6.94
C VAL A 93 -31.66 -6.71 6.54
N LYS A 94 -30.71 -7.62 6.77
CA LYS A 94 -29.31 -7.45 6.33
C LYS A 94 -29.20 -7.18 4.82
N LEU A 95 -29.97 -7.89 4.00
CA LEU A 95 -29.98 -7.66 2.54
C LEU A 95 -30.56 -6.29 2.15
N MET A 96 -31.57 -5.80 2.87
CA MET A 96 -32.12 -4.45 2.66
C MET A 96 -31.09 -3.39 3.06
N TYR A 97 -30.45 -3.56 4.22
CA TYR A 97 -29.39 -2.69 4.69
C TYR A 97 -28.19 -2.65 3.73
N GLU A 98 -27.75 -3.80 3.20
CA GLU A 98 -26.68 -3.86 2.19
C GLU A 98 -27.03 -3.07 0.92
N LYS A 99 -28.31 -3.02 0.54
CA LYS A 99 -28.77 -2.22 -0.59
C LYS A 99 -28.77 -0.74 -0.25
N GLU A 100 -29.29 -0.34 0.91
CA GLU A 100 -29.31 1.06 1.35
C GLU A 100 -27.91 1.65 1.53
N LEU A 101 -26.92 0.84 1.95
CA LEU A 101 -25.50 1.23 1.94
C LEU A 101 -25.00 1.56 0.53
N MET A 102 -25.44 0.82 -0.49
CA MET A 102 -25.09 1.10 -1.88
C MET A 102 -25.82 2.33 -2.42
N ASP A 103 -27.09 2.51 -2.05
CA ASP A 103 -27.87 3.71 -2.39
C ASP A 103 -27.19 4.96 -1.79
N THR A 104 -26.76 4.88 -0.52
CA THR A 104 -25.98 5.92 0.17
C THR A 104 -24.66 6.22 -0.56
N TRP A 105 -23.90 5.19 -0.93
CA TRP A 105 -22.65 5.38 -1.68
C TRP A 105 -22.88 6.11 -3.01
N GLN A 106 -23.94 5.73 -3.73
CA GLN A 106 -24.31 6.33 -5.00
C GLN A 106 -24.76 7.80 -4.84
N GLU A 107 -25.54 8.10 -3.80
CA GLU A 107 -25.96 9.48 -3.48
C GLU A 107 -24.78 10.38 -3.15
N LEU A 108 -23.84 9.88 -2.33
CA LEU A 108 -22.58 10.57 -2.05
C LEU A 108 -21.84 10.86 -3.36
N TRP A 109 -21.67 9.87 -4.23
CA TRP A 109 -20.97 10.02 -5.51
C TRP A 109 -21.60 11.12 -6.37
N ASN A 110 -22.93 11.07 -6.54
CA ASN A 110 -23.68 12.04 -7.32
C ASN A 110 -23.62 13.47 -6.75
N SER A 111 -23.48 13.60 -5.43
CA SER A 111 -23.39 14.91 -4.77
C SER A 111 -22.06 15.63 -5.04
N GLY A 112 -20.98 14.89 -5.34
CA GLY A 112 -19.65 15.41 -5.62
C GLY A 112 -18.92 16.05 -4.42
N ARG A 113 -19.45 15.92 -3.20
CA ARG A 113 -18.86 16.44 -1.96
C ARG A 113 -19.41 15.70 -0.74
N PHE A 114 -18.70 15.75 0.38
CA PHE A 114 -19.22 15.12 1.59
C PHE A 114 -20.31 15.96 2.29
N PRO A 115 -21.33 15.32 2.89
CA PRO A 115 -22.35 15.97 3.70
C PRO A 115 -21.84 16.38 5.09
N GLU A 116 -22.55 17.32 5.74
CA GLU A 116 -22.18 17.88 7.05
C GLU A 116 -22.24 16.86 8.19
N ILE A 117 -22.97 15.74 8.02
CA ILE A 117 -23.11 14.70 9.05
C ILE A 117 -21.78 14.13 9.54
N ILE A 118 -20.73 14.12 8.70
CA ILE A 118 -19.39 13.72 9.13
C ILE A 118 -18.85 14.68 10.21
N ASN A 119 -19.02 15.99 10.00
CA ASN A 119 -18.58 17.00 10.97
C ASN A 119 -19.41 16.94 12.25
N LEU A 120 -20.72 16.65 12.16
CA LEU A 120 -21.58 16.44 13.33
C LEU A 120 -21.12 15.23 14.16
N TYR A 121 -20.78 14.12 13.50
CA TYR A 121 -20.19 12.96 14.17
C TYR A 121 -18.87 13.32 14.86
N LEU A 122 -17.94 13.98 14.15
CA LEU A 122 -16.66 14.40 14.72
C LEU A 122 -16.85 15.33 15.93
N GLN A 123 -17.84 16.23 15.88
CA GLN A 123 -18.18 17.13 16.98
C GLN A 123 -18.61 16.36 18.25
N GLN A 124 -19.37 15.26 18.13
CA GLN A 124 -19.70 14.42 19.30
C GLN A 124 -18.48 13.74 19.90
N TRP A 125 -17.49 13.45 19.06
CA TRP A 125 -16.25 12.80 19.43
C TRP A 125 -15.11 13.77 19.74
N HIS A 126 -15.38 15.08 19.85
CA HIS A 126 -14.38 16.14 19.91
C HIS A 126 -13.30 15.91 20.96
N GLU A 127 -13.70 15.53 22.17
CA GLU A 127 -12.80 15.26 23.31
C GLU A 127 -11.82 14.08 23.07
N ARG A 128 -12.07 13.25 22.05
CA ARG A 128 -11.22 12.09 21.72
C ARG A 128 -10.17 12.36 20.64
N PHE A 129 -10.15 13.58 20.09
CA PHE A 129 -9.26 14.01 19.01
C PHE A 129 -8.19 15.02 19.44
N TYR A 130 -8.03 15.27 20.74
CA TYR A 130 -6.88 16.02 21.24
C TYR A 130 -5.60 15.18 21.14
N LEU A 131 -4.56 15.73 20.51
CA LEU A 131 -3.25 15.07 20.43
C LEU A 131 -2.58 14.95 21.80
N PHE A 132 -2.74 15.97 22.63
CA PHE A 132 -2.22 16.02 23.99
C PHE A 132 -3.39 16.17 24.96
N ASP A 133 -3.71 15.09 25.66
CA ASP A 133 -4.77 15.05 26.66
C ASP A 133 -4.41 14.08 27.79
N GLU A 134 -4.88 14.35 29.00
CA GLU A 134 -4.56 13.55 30.19
C GLU A 134 -5.42 12.27 30.28
N MET A 135 -6.61 12.26 29.68
CA MET A 135 -7.58 11.16 29.78
C MET A 135 -7.77 10.43 28.44
N TYR A 136 -7.89 11.17 27.34
CA TYR A 136 -8.23 10.65 26.02
C TYR A 136 -7.30 11.15 24.91
N PRO A 137 -5.97 11.01 25.04
CA PRO A 137 -5.05 11.44 23.99
C PRO A 137 -5.27 10.59 22.72
N PHE A 138 -5.45 11.25 21.59
CA PHE A 138 -5.73 10.61 20.30
C PHE A 138 -4.64 9.59 19.96
N TYR A 139 -5.03 8.35 19.64
CA TYR A 139 -4.13 7.25 19.25
C TYR A 139 -3.06 6.87 20.29
N GLN A 140 -3.33 7.18 21.55
CA GLN A 140 -2.38 7.05 22.65
C GLN A 140 -3.06 6.42 23.88
N VAL A 141 -2.22 6.07 24.84
CA VAL A 141 -2.64 5.64 26.18
C VAL A 141 -2.13 6.63 27.22
N THR A 142 -2.74 6.62 28.40
CA THR A 142 -2.27 7.42 29.54
C THR A 142 -0.99 6.83 30.14
N GLU A 143 -0.28 7.62 30.96
CA GLU A 143 0.93 7.19 31.66
C GLU A 143 0.68 5.92 32.50
N GLN A 144 -0.49 5.84 33.15
CA GLN A 144 -0.86 4.71 33.99
C GLN A 144 -0.83 3.38 33.24
N VAL A 145 -1.29 3.36 31.98
CA VAL A 145 -1.31 2.13 31.16
C VAL A 145 0.11 1.63 30.92
N VAL A 146 1.07 2.51 30.63
CA VAL A 146 2.48 2.15 30.34
C VAL A 146 3.38 2.12 31.57
N SER A 147 2.80 2.18 32.77
CA SER A 147 3.53 2.16 34.03
C SER A 147 4.30 0.85 34.24
N ALA A 148 5.36 0.90 35.06
CA ALA A 148 6.28 -0.22 35.28
C ALA A 148 5.60 -1.51 35.78
N ASP A 149 4.45 -1.39 36.45
CA ASP A 149 3.69 -2.55 36.97
C ASP A 149 3.00 -3.34 35.86
N ASN A 150 2.72 -2.70 34.71
CA ASN A 150 2.02 -3.30 33.58
C ASN A 150 2.96 -3.92 32.54
N ILE A 151 4.27 -3.64 32.61
CA ILE A 151 5.24 -3.99 31.54
C ILE A 151 6.40 -4.85 32.03
N ASN A 152 7.07 -5.53 31.08
CA ASN A 152 8.18 -6.45 31.39
C ASN A 152 9.51 -5.77 31.79
N LYS A 153 9.59 -4.44 31.79
CA LYS A 153 10.79 -3.64 32.08
C LYS A 153 10.45 -2.49 33.01
N ALA A 154 11.46 -1.91 33.68
CA ALA A 154 11.25 -0.78 34.59
C ALA A 154 10.74 0.49 33.90
N ARG A 155 10.91 0.62 32.58
CA ARG A 155 10.50 1.79 31.78
C ARG A 155 10.08 1.34 30.37
N PRO A 156 9.14 2.06 29.72
CA PRO A 156 8.81 1.86 28.32
C PRO A 156 10.01 2.15 27.40
N SER A 157 9.92 1.69 26.14
CA SER A 157 10.94 2.04 25.14
C SER A 157 10.72 3.48 24.67
N VAL A 158 11.79 4.24 24.48
CA VAL A 158 11.70 5.65 24.05
C VAL A 158 12.05 5.76 22.57
N ILE A 159 11.23 6.51 21.82
CA ILE A 159 11.50 6.93 20.44
C ILE A 159 11.66 8.44 20.42
N SER A 160 12.72 8.94 19.79
CA SER A 160 12.97 10.38 19.65
C SER A 160 12.42 10.93 18.34
N GLY A 161 12.28 12.25 18.25
CA GLY A 161 11.74 12.96 17.08
C GLY A 161 12.42 12.58 15.77
N LYS A 162 13.75 12.46 15.75
CA LYS A 162 14.46 12.06 14.52
C LYS A 162 14.23 10.61 14.09
N ASN A 163 13.85 9.73 15.02
CA ASN A 163 13.64 8.30 14.75
C ASN A 163 12.21 8.03 14.30
N ILE A 164 11.24 8.79 14.81
CA ILE A 164 9.85 8.71 14.33
C ILE A 164 9.69 9.43 12.99
N ASN A 165 10.43 10.53 12.77
CA ASN A 165 10.51 11.18 11.46
C ASN A 165 11.29 10.30 10.48
N ARG A 166 10.57 9.60 9.60
CA ARG A 166 11.17 8.65 8.65
C ARG A 166 11.86 9.30 7.45
N GLN A 167 11.83 10.64 7.32
CA GLN A 167 12.68 11.35 6.35
C GLN A 167 14.15 11.43 6.82
N ILE A 168 14.43 11.05 8.07
CA ILE A 168 15.78 11.04 8.65
C ILE A 168 16.21 9.58 8.89
N SER A 169 17.13 9.08 8.06
CA SER A 169 17.73 7.75 8.24
C SER A 169 18.93 7.83 9.21
N GLU A 170 18.65 7.94 10.50
CA GLU A 170 19.66 8.02 11.56
C GLU A 170 19.45 6.93 12.64
N SER A 171 20.54 6.44 13.21
CA SER A 171 20.52 5.57 14.40
C SER A 171 21.56 6.04 15.40
N GLY A 172 21.50 5.53 16.63
CA GLY A 172 22.54 5.81 17.64
C GLY A 172 23.96 5.48 17.19
N ASN A 173 24.12 4.62 16.16
CA ASN A 173 25.41 4.18 15.63
C ASN A 173 25.75 4.78 14.24
N LYS A 174 24.82 5.47 13.59
CA LYS A 174 24.99 6.01 12.23
C LYS A 174 24.26 7.34 12.09
N THR A 175 25.00 8.44 11.94
CA THR A 175 24.46 9.78 11.73
C THR A 175 24.00 9.99 10.29
N ALA A 176 22.84 10.61 10.09
CA ALA A 176 22.40 11.03 8.76
C ALA A 176 23.18 12.28 8.32
N LEU A 177 24.08 12.12 7.34
CA LEU A 177 24.90 13.22 6.79
C LEU A 177 24.09 14.18 5.91
N PHE A 178 23.18 13.64 5.10
CA PHE A 178 22.26 14.40 4.25
C PHE A 178 20.84 14.25 4.79
N SER A 179 20.47 15.15 5.70
CA SER A 179 19.16 15.16 6.35
C SER A 179 18.41 16.44 5.98
N PRO A 180 17.08 16.38 5.81
CA PRO A 180 16.26 17.58 5.58
C PRO A 180 16.31 18.56 6.76
N LYS A 181 16.67 18.10 7.97
CA LYS A 181 16.86 18.94 9.16
C LYS A 181 18.34 18.96 9.56
N TYR A 182 18.88 20.17 9.77
CA TYR A 182 20.25 20.36 10.26
C TYR A 182 20.41 19.89 11.73
N SER A 183 21.63 19.54 12.16
CA SER A 183 21.86 18.96 13.50
C SER A 183 21.96 19.97 14.64
N ALA A 184 22.36 21.22 14.35
CA ALA A 184 22.53 22.25 15.38
C ALA A 184 21.23 22.49 16.17
N LYS A 185 21.37 22.79 17.47
CA LYS A 185 20.25 23.09 18.39
C LYS A 185 19.17 21.98 18.46
N ASN A 186 19.57 20.72 18.28
CA ASN A 186 18.68 19.54 18.30
C ASN A 186 17.54 19.60 17.27
N ASN A 187 17.69 20.34 16.16
CA ASN A 187 16.60 20.56 15.21
C ASN A 187 16.08 19.27 14.55
N LYS A 188 16.90 18.21 14.45
CA LYS A 188 16.45 16.87 14.01
C LYS A 188 15.44 16.21 14.95
N GLU A 189 15.46 16.57 16.23
CA GLU A 189 14.56 16.00 17.25
C GLU A 189 13.25 16.79 17.39
N LYS A 190 13.15 17.98 16.78
CA LYS A 190 11.98 18.85 16.92
C LYS A 190 10.95 18.52 15.85
N LEU A 191 9.69 18.41 16.28
CA LEU A 191 8.54 18.20 15.41
C LEU A 191 7.44 19.21 15.79
N THR A 192 6.72 19.73 14.79
CA THR A 192 5.48 20.48 15.04
C THR A 192 4.38 19.52 15.50
N GLU A 193 3.31 20.03 16.13
CA GLU A 193 2.16 19.19 16.49
C GLU A 193 1.54 18.50 15.28
N ALA A 194 1.47 19.20 14.14
CA ALA A 194 0.99 18.65 12.87
C ALA A 194 1.86 17.48 12.38
N GLU A 195 3.19 17.63 12.41
CA GLU A 195 4.14 16.55 12.12
C GLU A 195 3.93 15.37 13.10
N ILE A 196 3.78 15.64 14.41
CA ILE A 196 3.57 14.61 15.44
C ILE A 196 2.30 13.81 15.15
N ALA A 197 1.17 14.47 14.83
CA ALA A 197 -0.08 13.80 14.52
C ALA A 197 0.06 12.82 13.32
N ARG A 198 0.66 13.29 12.21
CA ARG A 198 0.87 12.45 11.02
C ARG A 198 1.83 11.30 11.28
N TRP A 199 2.93 11.58 11.99
CA TRP A 199 3.93 10.56 12.31
C TRP A 199 3.43 9.55 13.34
N LEU A 200 2.59 9.94 14.29
CA LEU A 200 1.92 9.04 15.24
C LEU A 200 1.07 7.99 14.51
N ILE A 201 0.20 8.44 13.61
CA ILE A 201 -0.65 7.55 12.78
C ILE A 201 0.23 6.61 11.95
N THR A 202 1.26 7.15 11.30
CA THR A 202 2.19 6.39 10.45
C THR A 202 2.95 5.33 11.27
N PHE A 203 3.38 5.69 12.48
CA PHE A 203 4.17 4.81 13.35
C PHE A 203 3.37 3.60 13.81
N GLN A 204 2.06 3.76 14.08
CA GLN A 204 1.18 2.62 14.37
C GLN A 204 1.15 1.60 13.21
N GLY A 205 1.19 2.08 11.96
CA GLY A 205 1.14 1.23 10.77
C GLY A 205 2.47 0.64 10.31
N TYR A 206 3.59 1.32 10.53
CA TYR A 206 4.88 1.03 9.88
C TYR A 206 6.09 0.84 10.83
N THR A 207 5.88 0.46 12.09
CA THR A 207 6.99 0.24 13.03
C THR A 207 7.61 -1.17 12.97
N GLY A 208 8.94 -1.30 12.99
CA GLY A 208 9.61 -2.61 13.04
C GLY A 208 9.47 -3.36 14.39
N LEU A 209 10.36 -4.32 14.62
CA LEU A 209 10.45 -5.13 15.85
C LEU A 209 11.64 -4.77 16.76
N SER A 210 12.34 -3.66 16.53
CA SER A 210 13.58 -3.32 17.25
C SER A 210 13.39 -3.05 18.75
N ASP A 211 12.24 -2.54 19.17
CA ASP A 211 11.89 -2.28 20.57
C ASP A 211 11.68 -3.59 21.36
N LYS A 212 11.70 -3.56 22.69
CA LYS A 212 11.75 -4.81 23.51
C LYS A 212 10.73 -4.88 24.64
N VAL A 213 10.01 -3.79 24.89
CA VAL A 213 9.07 -3.69 26.00
C VAL A 213 7.70 -4.22 25.55
N ILE A 214 7.12 -5.11 26.36
CA ILE A 214 5.79 -5.70 26.17
C ILE A 214 4.98 -5.54 27.46
N PHE A 215 3.67 -5.72 27.39
CA PHE A 215 2.81 -5.86 28.56
C PHE A 215 2.99 -7.24 29.22
N GLY A 216 2.86 -7.28 30.54
CA GLY A 216 3.08 -8.49 31.33
C GLY A 216 4.54 -8.95 31.32
N LYS A 217 4.81 -10.19 31.76
CA LYS A 217 6.17 -10.77 31.81
C LYS A 217 6.42 -11.85 30.75
N GLU A 218 5.34 -12.38 30.18
CA GLU A 218 5.36 -13.48 29.23
C GLU A 218 5.19 -12.98 27.81
N LYS A 219 5.70 -13.74 26.83
CA LYS A 219 5.46 -13.41 25.42
C LYS A 219 4.00 -13.67 25.08
N TYR A 220 3.44 -12.87 24.18
CA TYR A 220 2.12 -13.12 23.61
C TYR A 220 2.11 -14.45 22.83
N ASP A 221 0.94 -15.08 22.75
CA ASP A 221 0.76 -16.32 21.98
C ASP A 221 0.94 -16.09 20.47
N VAL A 222 0.62 -14.88 20.00
CA VAL A 222 0.91 -14.39 18.64
C VAL A 222 2.19 -13.57 18.62
N SER A 223 2.79 -13.38 17.44
CA SER A 223 4.00 -12.56 17.34
C SER A 223 3.72 -11.10 17.73
N ASN A 224 4.79 -10.37 18.01
CA ASN A 224 4.71 -8.93 18.16
C ASN A 224 4.41 -8.26 16.81
N SER A 225 3.63 -7.18 16.87
CA SER A 225 3.25 -6.41 15.68
C SER A 225 4.41 -5.61 15.06
N LYS A 226 4.56 -5.73 13.73
CA LYS A 226 5.35 -4.81 12.88
C LYS A 226 4.53 -3.59 12.39
N GLY A 227 3.34 -3.38 12.95
CA GLY A 227 2.36 -2.52 12.29
C GLY A 227 1.74 -3.25 11.10
N TRP A 228 0.43 -3.13 10.96
CA TRP A 228 -0.31 -3.86 9.92
C TRP A 228 0.12 -3.43 8.52
N LEU A 229 0.32 -2.12 8.31
CA LEU A 229 0.67 -1.56 7.00
C LEU A 229 2.09 -1.96 6.55
N PHE A 230 2.97 -2.32 7.48
CA PHE A 230 4.36 -2.64 7.18
C PHE A 230 4.52 -3.82 6.22
N ASP A 231 3.63 -4.81 6.28
CA ASP A 231 3.68 -6.02 5.44
C ASP A 231 2.81 -5.96 4.19
N LEU A 232 2.03 -4.89 4.01
CA LEU A 232 1.12 -4.76 2.88
C LEU A 232 1.87 -4.39 1.59
N GLY A 233 1.43 -4.98 0.49
CA GLY A 233 1.61 -4.41 -0.84
C GLY A 233 0.41 -3.52 -1.11
N GLY A 234 0.38 -2.35 -0.47
CA GLY A 234 -0.73 -1.41 -0.47
C GLY A 234 -1.19 -1.07 -1.89
N ILE A 235 -2.51 -1.09 -2.13
CA ILE A 235 -3.16 -0.69 -3.39
C ILE A 235 -4.38 0.15 -3.07
N TYR A 236 -4.50 1.32 -3.69
CA TYR A 236 -5.71 2.14 -3.61
C TYR A 236 -5.97 2.84 -4.95
N LEU A 237 -7.22 3.29 -5.13
CA LEU A 237 -7.66 3.95 -6.36
C LEU A 237 -7.61 5.47 -6.19
N GLU A 238 -7.20 6.21 -7.21
CA GLU A 238 -7.23 7.67 -7.24
C GLU A 238 -8.29 8.14 -8.24
N GLY A 239 -9.09 9.12 -7.81
CA GLY A 239 -10.04 9.85 -8.65
C GLY A 239 -9.51 11.23 -9.01
N ASP A 240 -10.38 12.10 -9.52
CA ASP A 240 -9.95 13.42 -10.05
C ASP A 240 -9.61 14.42 -8.93
N ASN A 241 -10.06 14.14 -7.71
CA ASN A 241 -9.81 14.92 -6.50
C ASN A 241 -9.81 14.00 -5.26
N LEU A 242 -9.54 14.57 -4.08
CA LEU A 242 -9.46 13.83 -2.83
C LEU A 242 -10.82 13.26 -2.39
N PHE A 243 -11.93 13.94 -2.69
CA PHE A 243 -13.28 13.41 -2.44
C PHE A 243 -13.51 12.11 -3.23
N GLU A 244 -13.29 12.12 -4.54
CA GLU A 244 -13.43 10.92 -5.37
C GLU A 244 -12.47 9.82 -4.94
N THR A 245 -11.23 10.18 -4.60
CA THR A 245 -10.22 9.24 -4.11
C THR A 245 -10.67 8.56 -2.81
N LEU A 246 -11.22 9.30 -1.86
CA LEU A 246 -11.78 8.70 -0.63
C LEU A 246 -13.00 7.82 -0.94
N LEU A 247 -13.93 8.29 -1.77
CA LEU A 247 -15.18 7.59 -2.03
C LEU A 247 -14.99 6.31 -2.86
N LEU A 248 -14.08 6.31 -3.85
CA LEU A 248 -13.68 5.11 -4.60
C LEU A 248 -13.11 4.02 -3.70
N ASN A 249 -12.58 4.38 -2.53
CA ASN A 249 -11.99 3.45 -1.58
C ASN A 249 -12.84 3.22 -0.32
N LEU A 250 -14.04 3.82 -0.26
CA LEU A 250 -15.01 3.64 0.81
C LEU A 250 -15.85 2.38 0.57
N VAL A 251 -15.32 1.22 0.96
CA VAL A 251 -15.96 -0.10 0.80
C VAL A 251 -17.15 -0.29 1.79
N LEU A 252 -18.27 0.41 1.58
CA LEU A 252 -19.44 0.32 2.49
C LEU A 252 -20.04 -1.08 2.52
N ASN A 253 -20.08 -1.76 1.37
CA ASN A 253 -20.49 -3.15 1.27
C ASN A 253 -19.29 -4.03 0.89
N HIS A 254 -18.75 -4.75 1.87
CA HIS A 254 -17.53 -5.53 1.67
C HIS A 254 -17.73 -6.68 0.66
N PRO A 255 -16.82 -6.88 -0.32
CA PRO A 255 -16.98 -7.94 -1.34
C PRO A 255 -17.02 -9.37 -0.80
N VAL A 256 -16.48 -9.60 0.40
CA VAL A 256 -16.49 -10.89 1.09
C VAL A 256 -17.62 -10.92 2.12
N ASP A 257 -18.54 -11.88 1.96
CA ASP A 257 -19.79 -12.00 2.75
C ASP A 257 -19.57 -12.03 4.28
N GLU A 258 -18.47 -12.63 4.75
CA GLU A 258 -18.14 -12.71 6.18
C GLU A 258 -18.02 -11.33 6.83
N TYR A 259 -17.63 -10.30 6.07
CA TYR A 259 -17.37 -8.96 6.59
C TYR A 259 -18.48 -7.94 6.26
N LYS A 260 -19.55 -8.37 5.57
CA LYS A 260 -20.67 -7.50 5.23
C LYS A 260 -21.50 -7.12 6.44
N SER A 261 -21.93 -5.85 6.47
CA SER A 261 -22.83 -5.26 7.47
C SER A 261 -22.38 -5.45 8.92
N LEU A 262 -21.07 -5.62 9.14
CA LEU A 262 -20.53 -5.68 10.49
C LEU A 262 -20.41 -4.28 11.07
N GLN A 263 -20.70 -4.17 12.36
CA GLN A 263 -20.55 -2.93 13.12
C GLN A 263 -19.12 -2.40 13.02
N GLN A 264 -18.98 -1.16 12.54
CA GLN A 264 -17.72 -0.45 12.48
C GLN A 264 -17.31 0.06 13.86
N LYS A 265 -16.06 -0.22 14.28
CA LYS A 265 -15.53 0.03 15.63
C LYS A 265 -14.18 0.74 15.56
N PRO A 266 -14.14 2.04 15.21
CA PRO A 266 -12.88 2.78 15.16
C PRO A 266 -12.27 2.94 16.57
N ALA A 267 -10.95 3.03 16.64
CA ALA A 267 -10.22 3.05 17.92
C ALA A 267 -10.59 4.23 18.83
N TRP A 268 -10.90 5.42 18.29
CA TRP A 268 -11.21 6.61 19.10
C TRP A 268 -12.56 6.50 19.83
N GLU A 269 -13.40 5.51 19.51
CA GLU A 269 -14.60 5.24 20.30
C GLU A 269 -14.30 4.45 21.57
N PHE A 270 -13.08 3.99 21.81
CA PHE A 270 -12.69 3.23 23.00
C PHE A 270 -11.54 3.92 23.71
N SER A 271 -11.52 3.93 25.04
CA SER A 271 -10.34 4.43 25.78
C SER A 271 -9.08 3.65 25.38
N GLY A 272 -7.91 4.27 25.56
CA GLY A 272 -6.65 3.60 25.21
C GLY A 272 -6.43 2.29 25.98
N GLU A 273 -6.91 2.21 27.22
CA GLU A 273 -6.88 0.97 28.01
C GLU A 273 -7.79 -0.11 27.42
N GLU A 274 -9.02 0.23 26.99
CA GLU A 274 -9.92 -0.71 26.33
C GLU A 274 -9.33 -1.25 25.02
N VAL A 275 -8.72 -0.39 24.20
CA VAL A 275 -8.05 -0.81 22.95
C VAL A 275 -6.93 -1.80 23.26
N VAL A 276 -6.05 -1.48 24.22
CA VAL A 276 -4.96 -2.37 24.65
C VAL A 276 -5.51 -3.70 25.15
N ASN A 277 -6.53 -3.68 26.01
CA ASN A 277 -7.12 -4.90 26.57
C ASN A 277 -7.72 -5.82 25.49
N ARG A 278 -8.41 -5.27 24.49
CA ARG A 278 -8.99 -6.04 23.38
C ARG A 278 -7.90 -6.70 22.53
N LEU A 279 -6.83 -5.96 22.23
CA LEU A 279 -5.68 -6.48 21.48
C LEU A 279 -4.93 -7.57 22.26
N LEU A 280 -4.69 -7.38 23.56
CA LEU A 280 -4.06 -8.39 24.42
C LEU A 280 -4.89 -9.68 24.54
N LYS A 281 -6.22 -9.56 24.53
CA LYS A 281 -7.15 -10.70 24.46
C LYS A 281 -7.21 -11.35 23.06
N GLN A 282 -6.55 -10.76 22.06
CA GLN A 282 -6.54 -11.23 20.68
C GLN A 282 -7.96 -11.35 20.09
N GLU A 283 -8.84 -10.40 20.45
CA GLU A 283 -10.14 -10.29 19.80
C GLU A 283 -9.94 -10.12 18.28
N PRO A 284 -10.68 -10.87 17.44
CA PRO A 284 -10.50 -10.80 16.00
C PRO A 284 -10.93 -9.42 15.48
N VAL A 285 -10.08 -8.80 14.68
CA VAL A 285 -10.44 -7.61 13.90
C VAL A 285 -11.33 -8.05 12.75
N ARG A 286 -12.56 -7.54 12.69
CA ARG A 286 -13.58 -7.99 11.71
C ARG A 286 -14.20 -6.89 10.85
N ASN A 287 -13.90 -5.62 11.12
CA ASN A 287 -14.46 -4.48 10.39
C ASN A 287 -13.36 -3.51 9.94
N LEU A 288 -13.63 -2.72 8.90
CA LEU A 288 -12.64 -1.88 8.25
C LEU A 288 -12.22 -0.70 9.13
N ALA A 289 -13.15 -0.07 9.85
CA ALA A 289 -12.82 1.03 10.75
C ALA A 289 -11.82 0.60 11.84
N GLU A 290 -12.01 -0.58 12.43
CA GLU A 290 -11.08 -1.16 13.41
C GLU A 290 -9.74 -1.53 12.77
N LEU A 291 -9.74 -2.15 11.59
CA LEU A 291 -8.51 -2.50 10.87
C LEU A 291 -7.68 -1.27 10.51
N TYR A 292 -8.33 -0.20 10.05
CA TYR A 292 -7.70 1.03 9.60
C TYR A 292 -7.22 1.89 10.77
N THR A 293 -7.72 1.63 11.97
CA THR A 293 -7.33 2.32 13.21
C THR A 293 -6.58 1.42 14.19
N ASN A 294 -6.14 0.24 13.76
CA ASN A 294 -5.49 -0.75 14.62
C ASN A 294 -4.13 -0.25 15.16
N TRP A 295 -3.86 -0.54 16.43
CA TRP A 295 -2.61 -0.17 17.10
C TRP A 295 -1.59 -1.30 17.08
N SER A 296 -0.34 -0.97 16.76
CA SER A 296 0.80 -1.87 16.94
C SER A 296 1.58 -1.59 18.21
N ARG A 297 1.41 -0.39 18.77
CA ARG A 297 2.03 0.05 20.02
C ARG A 297 1.01 0.76 20.88
N ALA A 298 1.12 0.54 22.19
CA ALA A 298 0.59 1.49 23.16
C ALA A 298 1.60 2.64 23.25
N ILE A 299 1.18 3.84 22.84
CA ILE A 299 2.03 5.03 22.72
C ILE A 299 1.61 6.03 23.79
N TYR A 300 2.57 6.58 24.52
CA TYR A 300 2.35 7.66 25.47
C TYR A 300 3.25 8.85 25.12
N ILE A 301 2.64 10.03 25.03
CA ILE A 301 3.31 11.33 24.94
C ILE A 301 2.90 12.12 26.18
N ASP A 302 3.87 12.73 26.86
CA ASP A 302 3.57 13.61 27.99
C ASP A 302 2.78 14.83 27.48
N PRO A 303 1.53 15.06 27.95
CA PRO A 303 0.68 16.14 27.48
C PRO A 303 1.27 17.53 27.76
N SER A 304 2.20 17.63 28.73
CA SER A 304 2.94 18.85 29.08
C SER A 304 4.19 19.08 28.23
N THR A 305 4.51 18.19 27.30
CA THR A 305 5.66 18.33 26.37
C THR A 305 5.65 19.69 25.68
N ASP A 306 6.78 20.39 25.70
CA ASP A 306 7.02 21.58 24.88
C ASP A 306 7.59 21.17 23.51
N ILE A 307 6.86 21.47 22.44
CA ILE A 307 7.27 21.17 21.06
C ILE A 307 8.47 22.02 20.60
N ALA A 308 8.81 23.10 21.32
CA ALA A 308 10.04 23.85 21.09
C ALA A 308 11.29 23.07 21.51
N ASP A 309 11.15 22.03 22.33
CA ASP A 309 12.22 21.15 22.79
C ASP A 309 12.34 19.88 21.95
N ALA A 310 13.28 19.00 22.32
CA ALA A 310 13.47 17.72 21.64
C ALA A 310 12.29 16.79 21.91
N PHE A 311 11.56 16.40 20.86
CA PHE A 311 10.39 15.53 20.99
C PHE A 311 10.79 14.09 21.28
N GLN A 312 10.03 13.44 22.16
CA GLN A 312 10.13 12.02 22.48
C GLN A 312 8.76 11.44 22.81
N LEU A 313 8.63 10.13 22.62
CA LEU A 313 7.46 9.35 23.03
C LEU A 313 7.87 8.01 23.62
N SER A 314 6.98 7.44 24.42
CA SER A 314 7.12 6.13 25.04
C SER A 314 6.27 5.08 24.33
N ILE A 315 6.80 3.88 24.11
CA ILE A 315 6.11 2.79 23.44
C ILE A 315 6.21 1.46 24.19
N VAL A 316 5.14 0.68 24.07
CA VAL A 316 5.04 -0.72 24.49
C VAL A 316 4.44 -1.54 23.35
N LYS A 317 5.04 -2.70 23.05
CA LYS A 317 4.61 -3.61 21.99
C LYS A 317 3.23 -4.19 22.25
N LEU A 318 2.40 -4.21 21.22
CA LEU A 318 1.14 -4.95 21.20
C LEU A 318 1.25 -6.18 20.27
N PRO A 319 0.40 -7.20 20.49
CA PRO A 319 0.30 -8.37 19.63
C PRO A 319 -0.08 -7.98 18.19
N GLU A 320 0.32 -8.79 17.21
CA GLU A 320 -0.05 -8.57 15.81
C GLU A 320 -1.47 -9.03 15.46
N ILE A 321 -2.01 -8.49 14.37
CA ILE A 321 -3.15 -9.08 13.69
C ILE A 321 -2.67 -10.36 12.99
N LYS A 322 -3.45 -11.44 13.08
CA LYS A 322 -3.17 -12.68 12.35
C LYS A 322 -3.16 -12.42 10.85
N HIS A 323 -2.01 -12.64 10.20
CA HIS A 323 -1.80 -12.38 8.77
C HIS A 323 -2.41 -13.45 7.84
N GLN A 324 -2.72 -14.63 8.36
CA GLN A 324 -3.22 -15.75 7.54
C GLN A 324 -4.68 -15.49 7.14
N ASN A 325 -4.95 -15.49 5.82
CA ASN A 325 -6.29 -15.38 5.24
C ASN A 325 -7.09 -14.17 5.76
N GLN A 326 -6.42 -13.05 6.07
CA GLN A 326 -7.05 -11.85 6.59
C GLN A 326 -7.72 -11.03 5.48
N PHE A 327 -8.70 -11.63 4.81
CA PHE A 327 -9.35 -11.07 3.62
C PHE A 327 -10.26 -9.88 3.91
N LEU A 328 -10.35 -9.42 5.16
CA LEU A 328 -10.90 -8.12 5.52
C LEU A 328 -10.10 -6.98 4.87
N GLU A 329 -8.79 -7.14 4.66
CA GLU A 329 -7.95 -6.13 4.03
C GLU A 329 -8.21 -6.05 2.52
N PRO A 330 -8.82 -4.95 2.00
CA PRO A 330 -9.11 -4.86 0.58
C PRO A 330 -7.93 -4.29 -0.22
N MET A 331 -6.99 -3.61 0.43
CA MET A 331 -5.96 -2.78 -0.22
C MET A 331 -4.60 -3.45 -0.26
N THR A 332 -4.50 -4.78 -0.41
CA THR A 332 -3.20 -5.47 -0.50
C THR A 332 -3.13 -6.52 -1.58
N LEU A 333 -1.95 -6.69 -2.16
CA LEU A 333 -1.57 -7.92 -2.84
C LEU A 333 -1.52 -9.10 -1.87
N TRP A 334 -1.89 -10.28 -2.37
CA TRP A 334 -1.83 -11.54 -1.65
C TRP A 334 -0.75 -12.47 -2.22
N ARG A 335 -0.15 -13.28 -1.36
CA ARG A 335 0.68 -14.44 -1.77
C ARG A 335 0.17 -15.70 -1.09
N PHE A 336 0.11 -16.78 -1.85
CA PHE A 336 -0.09 -18.11 -1.29
C PHE A 336 1.24 -18.70 -0.82
N ASN A 337 1.29 -19.15 0.44
CA ASN A 337 2.50 -19.70 1.04
C ASN A 337 2.53 -21.23 0.88
N ARG A 338 3.47 -21.74 0.09
CA ARG A 338 3.63 -23.19 -0.14
C ARG A 338 4.46 -23.89 0.94
N THR A 339 5.19 -23.13 1.76
CA THR A 339 6.12 -23.61 2.78
C THR A 339 6.11 -22.70 4.02
N GLY A 340 6.77 -23.14 5.09
CA GLY A 340 6.91 -22.35 6.32
C GLY A 340 5.70 -22.42 7.25
N THR A 341 5.67 -21.57 8.27
CA THR A 341 4.63 -21.55 9.31
C THR A 341 3.25 -21.14 8.80
N ASN A 342 3.19 -20.44 7.67
CA ASN A 342 1.96 -20.02 7.00
C ASN A 342 1.56 -20.94 5.84
N LYS A 343 2.13 -22.14 5.75
CA LYS A 343 1.86 -23.09 4.67
C LYS A 343 0.35 -23.27 4.45
N GLU A 344 -0.06 -23.34 3.19
CA GLU A 344 -1.45 -23.53 2.73
C GLU A 344 -2.38 -22.36 3.09
N THR A 345 -1.83 -21.18 3.38
CA THR A 345 -2.59 -19.96 3.64
C THR A 345 -2.07 -18.78 2.83
N PHE A 346 -2.93 -17.78 2.64
CA PHE A 346 -2.57 -16.50 2.07
C PHE A 346 -2.05 -15.53 3.13
N THR A 347 -1.03 -14.75 2.80
CA THR A 347 -0.59 -13.59 3.59
C THR A 347 -0.43 -12.38 2.68
N PRO A 348 -0.43 -11.15 3.22
CA PRO A 348 -0.06 -9.96 2.47
C PRO A 348 1.30 -10.11 1.77
N ARG A 349 1.43 -9.47 0.61
CA ARG A 349 2.63 -9.47 -0.22
C ARG A 349 3.05 -8.04 -0.50
N LYS A 350 4.18 -7.61 0.07
CA LYS A 350 4.82 -6.33 -0.26
C LYS A 350 5.10 -6.18 -1.76
N HIS A 351 5.08 -4.93 -2.23
CA HIS A 351 5.67 -4.59 -3.53
C HIS A 351 7.18 -4.75 -3.47
N THR A 352 7.82 -5.06 -4.60
CA THR A 352 9.27 -5.25 -4.68
C THR A 352 9.95 -3.95 -5.08
N PHE A 353 10.98 -3.54 -4.34
CA PHE A 353 11.77 -2.35 -4.69
C PHE A 353 12.40 -2.49 -6.08
N GLN A 354 12.41 -1.42 -6.88
CA GLN A 354 12.88 -1.39 -8.28
C GLN A 354 12.14 -2.32 -9.25
N GLN A 355 10.90 -2.73 -8.91
CA GLN A 355 10.02 -3.44 -9.82
C GLN A 355 8.80 -2.58 -10.11
N ALA A 356 8.64 -2.20 -11.38
CA ALA A 356 7.45 -1.52 -11.85
C ALA A 356 6.17 -2.35 -11.61
N MET A 357 5.10 -1.69 -11.18
CA MET A 357 3.86 -2.34 -10.73
C MET A 357 3.12 -3.12 -11.82
N TRP A 358 3.24 -2.71 -13.08
CA TRP A 358 2.61 -3.42 -14.21
C TRP A 358 3.11 -4.86 -14.34
N ARG A 359 4.30 -5.18 -13.82
CA ARG A 359 4.82 -6.56 -13.76
C ARG A 359 4.04 -7.46 -12.80
N SER A 360 3.18 -6.86 -11.97
CA SER A 360 2.25 -7.51 -11.07
C SER A 360 0.80 -7.32 -11.49
N PHE A 361 0.54 -6.93 -12.75
CA PHE A 361 -0.81 -6.71 -13.28
C PHE A 361 -1.76 -7.86 -12.94
N GLY A 362 -1.40 -9.11 -13.25
CA GLY A 362 -2.24 -10.26 -12.93
C GLY A 362 -2.56 -10.40 -11.44
N LEU A 363 -1.60 -10.10 -10.54
CA LEU A 363 -1.85 -10.12 -9.09
C LEU A 363 -2.82 -9.03 -8.62
N ILE A 364 -2.92 -7.93 -9.38
CA ILE A 364 -3.79 -6.80 -9.09
C ILE A 364 -5.19 -7.05 -9.69
N SER A 365 -5.29 -7.55 -10.92
CA SER A 365 -6.52 -7.51 -11.72
C SER A 365 -7.22 -8.86 -11.91
N LEU A 366 -6.49 -9.98 -12.01
CA LEU A 366 -7.11 -11.29 -12.26
C LEU A 366 -8.04 -11.68 -11.12
N PRO A 367 -9.21 -12.27 -11.43
CA PRO A 367 -10.14 -12.74 -10.41
C PRO A 367 -9.52 -13.82 -9.52
N ASP A 368 -10.19 -14.09 -8.40
CA ASP A 368 -9.82 -15.20 -7.51
C ASP A 368 -9.85 -16.54 -8.29
N ASP A 369 -8.81 -17.35 -8.12
CA ASP A 369 -8.73 -18.70 -8.69
C ASP A 369 -8.10 -19.64 -7.65
N ASP A 370 -8.90 -20.58 -7.15
CA ASP A 370 -8.46 -21.57 -6.17
C ASP A 370 -7.45 -22.56 -6.73
N SER A 371 -7.53 -22.89 -8.02
CA SER A 371 -6.62 -23.85 -8.65
C SER A 371 -5.21 -23.28 -8.78
N GLU A 372 -5.11 -21.99 -9.08
CA GLU A 372 -3.83 -21.27 -9.19
C GLU A 372 -3.38 -20.64 -7.85
N ASN A 373 -4.20 -20.75 -6.80
CA ASN A 373 -4.01 -20.08 -5.51
C ASN A 373 -3.80 -18.57 -5.69
N GLN A 374 -4.70 -17.94 -6.44
CA GLN A 374 -4.73 -16.53 -6.75
C GLN A 374 -5.83 -15.83 -5.95
N ARG A 375 -5.52 -14.64 -5.43
CA ARG A 375 -6.48 -13.78 -4.74
C ARG A 375 -6.30 -12.34 -5.17
N ARG A 376 -7.37 -11.76 -5.68
CA ARG A 376 -7.44 -10.35 -6.08
C ARG A 376 -7.53 -9.45 -4.84
N PRO A 377 -6.83 -8.30 -4.81
CA PRO A 377 -7.11 -7.25 -3.84
C PRO A 377 -8.60 -6.87 -3.87
N LYS A 378 -9.29 -6.96 -2.73
CA LYS A 378 -10.76 -6.75 -2.69
C LYS A 378 -11.17 -5.32 -3.04
N ILE A 379 -10.24 -4.37 -3.05
CA ILE A 379 -10.50 -3.03 -3.59
C ILE A 379 -10.84 -3.04 -5.09
N MET A 380 -10.32 -4.02 -5.86
CA MET A 380 -10.66 -4.19 -7.26
C MET A 380 -12.02 -4.87 -7.45
N ASP A 381 -12.40 -5.77 -6.54
CA ASP A 381 -13.78 -6.30 -6.49
C ASP A 381 -14.77 -5.18 -6.18
N TRP A 382 -14.44 -4.34 -5.19
CA TRP A 382 -15.22 -3.16 -4.84
C TRP A 382 -15.37 -2.18 -6.01
N TYR A 383 -14.28 -1.88 -6.73
CA TYR A 383 -14.34 -1.03 -7.93
C TYR A 383 -15.39 -1.52 -8.93
N ARG A 384 -15.43 -2.83 -9.19
CA ARG A 384 -16.41 -3.43 -10.11
C ARG A 384 -17.84 -3.29 -9.58
N THR A 385 -18.04 -3.36 -8.25
CA THR A 385 -19.34 -3.13 -7.62
C THR A 385 -19.83 -1.70 -7.84
N VAL A 386 -18.95 -0.71 -7.76
CA VAL A 386 -19.34 0.71 -7.91
C VAL A 386 -19.27 1.24 -9.33
N LYS A 387 -18.56 0.54 -10.24
CA LYS A 387 -18.41 0.91 -11.65
C LYS A 387 -19.73 1.33 -12.32
N PRO A 388 -20.85 0.60 -12.17
CA PRO A 388 -22.12 0.97 -12.81
C PRO A 388 -22.64 2.35 -12.43
N PHE A 389 -22.23 2.89 -11.28
CA PHE A 389 -22.67 4.19 -10.78
C PHE A 389 -21.75 5.34 -11.19
N ILE A 390 -20.46 5.06 -11.43
CA ILE A 390 -19.47 6.08 -11.78
C ILE A 390 -19.27 6.24 -13.29
N GLY A 391 -19.69 5.26 -14.09
CA GLY A 391 -19.55 5.24 -15.54
C GLY A 391 -18.14 4.89 -16.01
N ASP A 392 -17.95 4.91 -17.33
CA ASP A 392 -16.66 4.54 -17.93
C ASP A 392 -15.61 5.62 -17.70
N ARG A 393 -14.46 5.25 -17.13
CA ARG A 393 -13.36 6.18 -16.86
C ARG A 393 -11.98 5.53 -16.84
N ARG A 394 -10.96 6.38 -16.91
CA ARG A 394 -9.60 5.99 -16.55
C ARG A 394 -9.50 5.78 -15.05
N VAL A 395 -8.93 4.66 -14.66
CA VAL A 395 -8.66 4.31 -13.28
C VAL A 395 -7.19 4.51 -13.01
N VAL A 396 -6.90 5.26 -11.96
CA VAL A 396 -5.55 5.42 -11.45
C VAL A 396 -5.35 4.45 -10.28
N ILE A 397 -4.46 3.47 -10.46
CA ILE A 397 -4.11 2.50 -9.42
C ILE A 397 -2.78 2.94 -8.80
N ASN A 398 -2.80 3.24 -7.52
CA ASN A 398 -1.62 3.60 -6.75
C ASN A 398 -1.13 2.43 -5.90
N THR A 399 0.18 2.34 -5.73
CA THR A 399 0.83 1.33 -4.88
C THR A 399 1.70 1.98 -3.82
N VAL A 400 1.66 1.44 -2.61
CA VAL A 400 2.46 1.91 -1.47
C VAL A 400 2.90 0.72 -0.64
N SER A 401 4.18 0.61 -0.35
CA SER A 401 4.75 -0.48 0.46
C SER A 401 6.03 -0.02 1.17
N MET A 402 6.47 -0.79 2.15
CA MET A 402 7.67 -0.50 2.94
C MET A 402 8.77 -1.54 2.72
N GLN A 403 9.94 -1.10 2.27
CA GLN A 403 11.15 -1.91 2.24
C GLN A 403 11.71 -2.03 3.67
N ASP A 404 12.17 -3.23 4.02
CA ASP A 404 12.84 -3.51 5.28
C ASP A 404 14.33 -3.77 5.09
N ASP A 405 15.07 -3.80 6.20
CA ASP A 405 16.52 -4.06 6.23
C ASP A 405 16.90 -5.53 6.00
N GLY A 406 15.92 -6.42 5.74
CA GLY A 406 16.13 -7.86 5.60
C GLY A 406 16.55 -8.56 6.89
N ASN A 407 16.56 -7.87 8.03
CA ASN A 407 16.98 -8.44 9.30
C ASN A 407 15.76 -8.96 10.07
N ALA A 408 15.64 -10.29 10.16
CA ALA A 408 14.53 -10.97 10.81
C ALA A 408 14.29 -10.60 12.28
N THR A 409 15.28 -10.00 12.96
CA THR A 409 15.17 -9.56 14.36
C THR A 409 14.76 -8.11 14.52
N SER A 410 14.88 -7.30 13.47
CA SER A 410 14.73 -5.85 13.50
C SER A 410 13.54 -5.39 12.66
N TRP A 411 13.45 -5.84 11.41
CA TRP A 411 12.50 -5.35 10.40
C TRP A 411 12.42 -3.83 10.38
N VAL A 412 13.58 -3.16 10.35
CA VAL A 412 13.61 -1.70 10.32
C VAL A 412 13.14 -1.22 8.94
N PRO A 413 12.19 -0.27 8.86
CA PRO A 413 11.86 0.41 7.61
C PRO A 413 13.10 1.10 7.03
N THR A 414 13.44 0.79 5.77
CA THR A 414 14.63 1.34 5.10
C THR A 414 14.30 2.23 3.90
N ASN A 415 13.18 1.98 3.23
CA ASN A 415 12.77 2.75 2.05
C ASN A 415 11.28 2.61 1.75
N GLU A 416 10.72 3.59 1.04
CA GLU A 416 9.36 3.51 0.52
C GLU A 416 9.36 2.92 -0.89
N ILE A 417 8.31 2.15 -1.18
CA ILE A 417 8.08 1.59 -2.52
C ILE A 417 6.75 2.15 -3.00
N ILE A 418 6.82 2.99 -4.02
CA ILE A 418 5.67 3.67 -4.61
C ILE A 418 5.69 3.52 -6.12
N ASP A 419 4.50 3.38 -6.69
CA ASP A 419 4.27 3.37 -8.13
C ASP A 419 2.81 3.71 -8.41
N ARG A 420 2.52 4.16 -9.62
CA ARG A 420 1.20 4.54 -10.10
C ARG A 420 1.01 4.03 -11.51
N MET A 421 -0.17 3.52 -11.85
CA MET A 421 -0.51 3.08 -13.20
C MET A 421 -1.91 3.56 -13.58
N ASN A 422 -2.03 4.17 -14.76
CA ASN A 422 -3.33 4.55 -15.31
C ASN A 422 -3.78 3.44 -16.27
N VAL A 423 -5.05 3.04 -16.17
CA VAL A 423 -5.63 1.98 -17.01
C VAL A 423 -7.07 2.36 -17.36
N GLU A 424 -7.47 2.13 -18.61
CA GLU A 424 -8.88 2.25 -18.98
C GLU A 424 -9.69 1.14 -18.29
N ASP A 425 -10.81 1.49 -17.68
CA ASP A 425 -11.57 0.55 -16.85
C ASP A 425 -12.04 -0.72 -17.58
N PHE A 426 -12.34 -0.66 -18.87
CA PHE A 426 -12.74 -1.84 -19.65
C PHE A 426 -11.62 -2.90 -19.69
N ILE A 427 -10.35 -2.50 -19.53
CA ILE A 427 -9.21 -3.44 -19.48
C ILE A 427 -9.25 -4.26 -18.19
N ILE A 428 -9.64 -3.67 -17.07
CA ILE A 428 -9.72 -4.36 -15.77
C ILE A 428 -11.11 -4.92 -15.47
N ASP A 429 -12.11 -4.54 -16.26
CA ASP A 429 -13.49 -5.00 -16.09
C ASP A 429 -13.85 -6.22 -16.97
N ASP A 430 -13.17 -6.40 -18.11
CA ASP A 430 -13.42 -7.51 -19.05
C ASP A 430 -12.78 -8.84 -18.61
N ASP A 431 -13.45 -9.53 -17.69
CA ASP A 431 -13.04 -10.83 -17.12
C ASP A 431 -13.41 -12.05 -17.98
N LYS A 432 -13.81 -11.83 -19.23
CA LYS A 432 -13.95 -12.93 -20.19
C LYS A 432 -12.56 -13.50 -20.47
N PRO A 433 -12.39 -14.82 -20.61
CA PRO A 433 -11.08 -15.44 -20.88
C PRO A 433 -10.34 -14.88 -22.11
N GLU A 434 -11.09 -14.40 -23.10
CA GLU A 434 -10.57 -13.78 -24.33
C GLU A 434 -10.54 -12.23 -24.25
N GLY A 435 -10.81 -11.68 -23.08
CA GLY A 435 -10.95 -10.25 -22.80
C GLY A 435 -9.63 -9.52 -22.62
N TRP A 436 -9.70 -8.18 -22.55
CA TRP A 436 -8.51 -7.34 -22.40
C TRP A 436 -7.72 -7.64 -21.14
N LEU A 437 -8.38 -8.02 -20.04
CA LEU A 437 -7.74 -8.34 -18.77
C LEU A 437 -6.73 -9.48 -18.93
N TYR A 438 -7.19 -10.62 -19.45
CA TYR A 438 -6.33 -11.78 -19.70
C TYR A 438 -5.31 -11.52 -20.80
N ARG A 439 -5.66 -10.69 -21.80
CA ARG A 439 -4.72 -10.31 -22.86
C ARG A 439 -3.54 -9.51 -22.32
N VAL A 440 -3.78 -8.50 -21.50
CA VAL A 440 -2.73 -7.69 -20.88
C VAL A 440 -1.88 -8.54 -19.93
N ASP A 441 -2.48 -9.39 -19.10
CA ASP A 441 -1.72 -10.30 -18.24
C ASP A 441 -0.81 -11.26 -19.03
N SER A 442 -1.32 -11.80 -20.14
CA SER A 442 -0.54 -12.64 -21.06
C SER A 442 0.66 -11.88 -21.64
N ILE A 443 0.46 -10.64 -22.05
CA ILE A 443 1.53 -9.77 -22.58
C ILE A 443 2.56 -9.43 -21.51
N VAL A 444 2.14 -9.16 -20.27
CA VAL A 444 3.04 -8.98 -19.12
C VAL A 444 3.87 -10.24 -18.89
N SER A 445 3.24 -11.41 -18.91
CA SER A 445 3.89 -12.70 -18.74
C SER A 445 4.90 -13.01 -19.86
N GLU A 446 4.52 -12.78 -21.11
CA GLU A 446 5.39 -12.92 -22.29
C GLU A 446 6.61 -11.99 -22.21
N THR A 447 6.38 -10.72 -21.83
CA THR A 447 7.44 -9.73 -21.62
C THR A 447 8.44 -10.20 -20.57
N GLN A 448 7.94 -10.64 -19.41
CA GLN A 448 8.78 -11.17 -18.35
C GLN A 448 9.50 -12.44 -18.78
N GLN A 449 8.89 -13.30 -19.59
CA GLN A 449 9.54 -14.50 -20.14
C GLN A 449 10.71 -14.15 -21.06
N MET A 450 10.51 -13.22 -22.00
CA MET A 450 11.57 -12.78 -22.92
C MET A 450 12.78 -12.21 -22.18
N ILE A 451 12.55 -11.41 -21.14
CA ILE A 451 13.62 -10.79 -20.35
C ILE A 451 14.28 -11.82 -19.41
N ASN A 452 13.49 -12.50 -18.57
CA ASN A 452 14.01 -13.33 -17.48
C ASN A 452 14.54 -14.69 -17.93
N ILE A 453 14.15 -15.17 -19.10
CA ILE A 453 14.62 -16.44 -19.65
C ILE A 453 15.58 -16.18 -20.80
N HIS A 454 15.09 -15.61 -21.91
CA HIS A 454 15.88 -15.55 -23.15
C HIS A 454 17.01 -14.51 -23.07
N TYR A 455 16.71 -13.26 -22.72
CA TYR A 455 17.74 -12.23 -22.55
C TYR A 455 18.70 -12.56 -21.40
N ARG A 456 18.19 -13.05 -20.26
CA ARG A 456 19.05 -13.54 -19.17
C ARG A 456 20.00 -14.65 -19.61
N ASN A 457 19.56 -15.60 -20.44
CA ASN A 457 20.44 -16.65 -20.96
C ASN A 457 21.51 -16.10 -21.90
N PHE A 458 21.19 -15.10 -22.71
CA PHE A 458 22.19 -14.37 -23.48
C PHE A 458 23.24 -13.71 -22.56
N LEU A 459 22.81 -13.03 -21.50
CA LEU A 459 23.75 -12.45 -20.52
C LEU A 459 24.63 -13.50 -19.83
N ARG A 460 24.09 -14.70 -19.56
CA ARG A 460 24.88 -15.84 -19.04
C ARG A 460 25.96 -16.27 -20.02
N ASP A 461 25.64 -16.33 -21.32
CA ASP A 461 26.67 -16.61 -22.34
C ASP A 461 27.75 -15.54 -22.33
N ILE A 462 27.38 -14.26 -22.25
CA ILE A 462 28.33 -13.14 -22.18
C ILE A 462 29.24 -13.27 -20.95
N VAL A 463 28.68 -13.60 -19.79
CA VAL A 463 29.46 -13.86 -18.56
C VAL A 463 30.47 -14.99 -18.80
N GLN A 464 30.04 -16.10 -19.38
CA GLN A 464 30.90 -17.24 -19.67
C GLN A 464 32.01 -16.90 -20.67
N ILE A 465 31.67 -16.22 -21.77
CA ILE A 465 32.63 -15.79 -22.82
C ILE A 465 33.71 -14.89 -22.21
N ARG A 466 33.29 -13.91 -21.40
CA ARG A 466 34.17 -12.91 -20.77
C ARG A 466 34.91 -13.45 -19.53
N GLY A 467 34.56 -14.65 -19.06
CA GLY A 467 35.12 -15.22 -17.84
C GLY A 467 34.79 -14.39 -16.60
N LEU A 468 33.56 -13.87 -16.54
CA LEU A 468 33.05 -13.07 -15.42
C LEU A 468 32.39 -13.95 -14.35
N ASP A 469 32.61 -15.26 -14.38
CA ASP A 469 32.10 -16.22 -13.41
C ASP A 469 32.49 -15.78 -11.97
N GLY A 470 31.51 -15.61 -11.10
CA GLY A 470 31.69 -15.11 -9.73
C GLY A 470 31.47 -13.59 -9.54
N LYS A 471 31.26 -12.81 -10.61
CA LYS A 471 30.74 -11.43 -10.50
C LYS A 471 29.21 -11.44 -10.45
N ASN A 472 28.66 -11.52 -9.24
CA ASN A 472 27.23 -11.78 -9.01
C ASN A 472 26.28 -10.67 -9.51
N ASP A 473 26.77 -9.44 -9.77
CA ASP A 473 25.89 -8.29 -10.02
C ASP A 473 25.69 -7.92 -11.50
N TYR A 474 26.51 -8.44 -12.43
CA TYR A 474 26.41 -8.05 -13.85
C TYR A 474 25.04 -8.39 -14.47
N ILE A 475 24.55 -9.61 -14.22
CA ILE A 475 23.25 -10.06 -14.76
C ILE A 475 22.09 -9.29 -14.10
N PRO A 476 21.98 -9.21 -12.76
CA PRO A 476 20.95 -8.40 -12.11
C PRO A 476 20.90 -6.95 -12.59
N GLN A 477 22.06 -6.27 -12.66
CA GLN A 477 22.13 -4.88 -13.13
C GLN A 477 21.71 -4.73 -14.59
N SER A 478 22.12 -5.65 -15.46
CA SER A 478 21.74 -5.61 -16.88
C SER A 478 20.24 -5.88 -17.07
N ILE A 479 19.65 -6.79 -16.28
CA ILE A 479 18.20 -7.03 -16.29
C ILE A 479 17.43 -5.80 -15.77
N ALA A 480 17.93 -5.13 -14.73
CA ALA A 480 17.31 -3.91 -14.21
C ALA A 480 17.26 -2.81 -15.29
N LYS A 481 18.36 -2.59 -16.02
CA LYS A 481 18.42 -1.64 -17.15
C LYS A 481 17.41 -1.95 -18.26
N ILE A 482 17.21 -3.24 -18.57
CA ILE A 482 16.19 -3.63 -19.55
C ILE A 482 14.79 -3.29 -19.05
N TYR A 483 14.48 -3.59 -17.79
CA TYR A 483 13.18 -3.23 -17.23
C TYR A 483 12.96 -1.72 -17.18
N GLU A 484 14.00 -0.93 -16.89
CA GLU A 484 13.96 0.53 -16.97
C GLU A 484 13.65 1.01 -18.39
N ALA A 485 14.29 0.43 -19.41
CA ALA A 485 14.02 0.75 -20.81
C ALA A 485 12.63 0.30 -21.30
N VAL A 486 12.07 -0.75 -20.70
CA VAL A 486 10.74 -1.29 -21.00
C VAL A 486 9.62 -0.53 -20.29
N ASP A 487 9.88 0.02 -19.10
CA ASP A 487 8.85 0.55 -18.21
C ASP A 487 7.98 1.64 -18.86
N ARG A 488 8.61 2.71 -19.36
CA ARG A 488 7.89 3.81 -19.99
C ARG A 488 7.14 3.36 -21.26
N PRO A 489 7.76 2.68 -22.24
CA PRO A 489 7.04 2.18 -23.42
C PRO A 489 5.87 1.25 -23.07
N PHE A 490 6.01 0.41 -22.04
CA PHE A 490 4.91 -0.48 -21.62
C PHE A 490 3.71 0.32 -21.10
N ARG A 491 3.96 1.35 -20.28
CA ARG A 491 2.91 2.23 -19.77
C ARG A 491 2.24 3.01 -20.87
N GLU A 492 3.01 3.59 -21.79
CA GLU A 492 2.48 4.31 -22.96
C GLU A 492 1.63 3.39 -23.84
N TRP A 493 2.05 2.13 -24.02
CA TRP A 493 1.25 1.12 -24.73
C TRP A 493 -0.06 0.81 -23.99
N LEU A 494 0.00 0.54 -22.67
CA LEU A 494 -1.18 0.19 -21.86
C LEU A 494 -2.20 1.35 -21.80
N GLU A 495 -1.72 2.58 -21.60
CA GLU A 495 -2.56 3.80 -21.58
C GLU A 495 -3.10 4.17 -22.96
N GLY A 496 -2.50 3.65 -24.02
CA GLY A 496 -2.88 3.86 -25.42
C GLY A 496 -3.87 2.84 -25.98
N ILE A 497 -4.38 1.91 -25.17
CA ILE A 497 -5.41 0.94 -25.57
C ILE A 497 -6.80 1.60 -25.43
N GLY A 498 -7.50 1.79 -26.55
CA GLY A 498 -8.85 2.36 -26.61
C GLY A 498 -9.96 1.32 -26.78
N THR A 499 -11.21 1.75 -26.56
CA THR A 499 -12.43 0.90 -26.55
C THR A 499 -12.77 0.22 -27.89
N GLY A 500 -12.15 0.63 -29.00
CA GLY A 500 -12.32 0.03 -30.32
C GLY A 500 -11.09 -0.68 -30.88
N ASP A 501 -10.00 -0.74 -30.12
CA ASP A 501 -8.74 -1.28 -30.62
C ASP A 501 -8.80 -2.80 -30.80
N SER A 502 -8.11 -3.29 -31.83
CA SER A 502 -7.89 -4.72 -32.02
C SER A 502 -6.87 -5.23 -31.01
N MET A 503 -7.27 -6.20 -30.18
CA MET A 503 -6.38 -6.87 -29.24
C MET A 503 -5.14 -7.44 -29.93
N ASP A 504 -5.30 -8.03 -31.12
CA ASP A 504 -4.19 -8.64 -31.85
C ASP A 504 -3.22 -7.59 -32.41
N GLU A 505 -3.74 -6.46 -32.91
CA GLU A 505 -2.90 -5.36 -33.41
C GLU A 505 -2.11 -4.73 -32.25
N LYS A 506 -2.76 -4.42 -31.12
CA LYS A 506 -2.09 -3.91 -29.93
C LYS A 506 -1.09 -4.89 -29.34
N THR A 507 -1.41 -6.19 -29.37
CA THR A 507 -0.45 -7.23 -28.96
C THR A 507 0.79 -7.20 -29.85
N PHE A 508 0.61 -7.06 -31.16
CA PHE A 508 1.71 -7.01 -32.12
C PHE A 508 2.54 -5.73 -31.96
N GLU A 509 1.90 -4.58 -31.79
CA GLU A 509 2.56 -3.28 -31.53
C GLU A 509 3.52 -3.37 -30.32
N TRP A 510 3.06 -3.98 -29.22
CA TRP A 510 3.91 -4.19 -28.06
C TRP A 510 5.06 -5.16 -28.34
N ARG A 511 4.80 -6.27 -29.03
CA ARG A 511 5.83 -7.26 -29.39
C ARG A 511 6.94 -6.66 -30.23
N GLU A 512 6.61 -5.82 -31.20
CA GLU A 512 7.60 -5.09 -32.01
C GLU A 512 8.43 -4.12 -31.17
N THR A 513 7.77 -3.41 -30.25
CA THR A 513 8.42 -2.50 -29.31
C THR A 513 9.41 -3.25 -28.41
N LEU A 514 8.98 -4.34 -27.78
CA LEU A 514 9.82 -5.18 -26.93
C LEU A 514 10.98 -5.80 -27.71
N PHE A 515 10.73 -6.31 -28.92
CA PHE A 515 11.80 -6.84 -29.79
C PHE A 515 12.85 -5.76 -30.08
N THR A 516 12.42 -4.54 -30.40
CA THR A 516 13.31 -3.42 -30.68
C THR A 516 14.14 -3.03 -29.46
N ILE A 517 13.53 -2.95 -28.27
CA ILE A 517 14.26 -2.64 -27.03
C ILE A 517 15.34 -3.69 -26.74
N LEU A 518 14.97 -4.98 -26.79
CA LEU A 518 15.89 -6.07 -26.50
C LEU A 518 17.03 -6.17 -27.53
N THR A 519 16.74 -5.95 -28.81
CA THR A 519 17.77 -5.98 -29.86
C THR A 519 18.69 -4.78 -29.78
N ASN A 520 18.19 -3.57 -29.50
CA ASN A 520 19.02 -2.38 -29.31
C ASN A 520 20.01 -2.54 -28.15
N GLU A 521 19.56 -3.03 -27.01
CA GLU A 521 20.46 -3.31 -25.87
C GLU A 521 21.44 -4.43 -26.15
N THR A 522 21.04 -5.43 -26.92
CA THR A 522 21.95 -6.49 -27.34
C THR A 522 23.02 -5.97 -28.31
N ASN A 523 22.64 -5.11 -29.26
CA ASN A 523 23.55 -4.49 -30.21
C ASN A 523 24.58 -3.60 -29.48
N ARG A 524 24.17 -2.85 -28.44
CA ARG A 524 25.12 -2.10 -27.60
C ARG A 524 26.20 -3.00 -26.97
N ILE A 525 25.85 -4.22 -26.56
CA ILE A 525 26.83 -5.19 -26.02
C ILE A 525 27.77 -5.69 -27.12
N ILE A 526 27.26 -5.86 -28.34
CA ILE A 526 28.01 -6.32 -29.53
C ILE A 526 28.95 -5.21 -30.04
N ASP A 527 28.49 -3.96 -30.10
CA ASP A 527 29.29 -2.81 -30.54
C ASP A 527 30.49 -2.55 -29.62
N ASN A 528 30.35 -2.93 -28.35
CA ASN A 528 31.41 -2.88 -27.34
C ASN A 528 32.13 -4.23 -27.16
N ALA A 529 31.99 -5.16 -28.11
CA ALA A 529 32.59 -6.48 -28.03
C ALA A 529 34.10 -6.42 -28.29
N THR A 530 34.82 -7.25 -27.55
CA THR A 530 36.28 -7.38 -27.66
C THR A 530 36.66 -8.54 -28.58
N TYR A 531 37.94 -8.61 -28.97
CA TYR A 531 38.45 -9.77 -29.72
C TYR A 531 38.16 -11.11 -29.03
N ARG A 532 38.18 -11.14 -27.69
CA ARG A 532 37.80 -12.32 -26.90
C ARG A 532 36.34 -12.72 -27.12
N ASP A 533 35.44 -11.75 -27.21
CA ASP A 533 34.01 -12.00 -27.39
C ASP A 533 33.73 -12.69 -28.75
N TYR A 534 34.46 -12.29 -29.80
CA TYR A 534 34.40 -12.91 -31.12
C TYR A 534 35.12 -14.26 -31.21
N ARG A 535 36.30 -14.39 -30.60
CA ARG A 535 37.03 -15.67 -30.55
C ARG A 535 36.23 -16.74 -29.78
N GLY A 536 35.55 -16.33 -28.71
CA GLY A 536 34.73 -17.19 -27.89
C GLY A 536 35.52 -18.14 -26.97
N VAL A 537 34.78 -19.03 -26.32
CA VAL A 537 35.29 -20.05 -25.39
C VAL A 537 34.75 -21.43 -25.75
N THR A 538 35.54 -22.47 -25.51
CA THR A 538 35.11 -23.86 -25.70
C THR A 538 34.21 -24.28 -24.53
N ILE A 539 33.01 -24.78 -24.82
CA ILE A 539 32.09 -25.28 -23.79
C ILE A 539 32.46 -26.72 -23.39
N LYS A 540 31.95 -27.20 -22.25
CA LYS A 540 32.29 -28.48 -21.57
C LYS A 540 32.36 -29.74 -22.45
N ASP A 541 31.72 -29.76 -23.62
CA ASP A 541 31.70 -30.92 -24.53
C ASP A 541 32.89 -30.92 -25.52
N GLY A 542 33.82 -29.95 -25.42
CA GLY A 542 35.08 -29.89 -26.18
C GLY A 542 34.94 -29.59 -27.68
N THR A 543 33.73 -29.61 -28.23
CA THR A 543 33.47 -29.62 -29.68
C THR A 543 32.76 -28.36 -30.19
N ARG A 544 32.19 -27.52 -29.31
CA ARG A 544 31.44 -26.31 -29.69
C ARG A 544 32.07 -25.05 -29.11
N ILE A 545 32.22 -24.04 -29.96
CA ILE A 545 32.68 -22.70 -29.59
C ILE A 545 31.46 -21.82 -29.27
N LEU A 546 31.41 -21.29 -28.04
CA LEU A 546 30.48 -20.23 -27.66
C LEU A 546 31.15 -18.89 -27.94
N ASN A 547 30.58 -18.08 -28.82
CA ASN A 547 31.04 -16.72 -29.07
C ASN A 547 29.84 -15.77 -29.07
N ILE A 548 30.13 -14.47 -29.09
CA ILE A 548 29.08 -13.45 -29.00
C ILE A 548 28.08 -13.51 -30.17
N VAL A 549 28.54 -13.92 -31.36
CA VAL A 549 27.68 -14.05 -32.55
C VAL A 549 26.70 -15.21 -32.40
N THR A 550 27.15 -16.36 -31.92
CA THR A 550 26.28 -17.53 -31.69
C THR A 550 25.31 -17.29 -30.55
N ALA A 551 25.73 -16.61 -29.47
CA ALA A 551 24.86 -16.18 -28.38
C ALA A 551 23.79 -15.20 -28.87
N HIS A 552 24.18 -14.19 -29.65
CA HIS A 552 23.26 -13.22 -30.26
C HIS A 552 22.22 -13.90 -31.17
N ASN A 553 22.66 -14.72 -32.13
CA ASN A 553 21.75 -15.39 -33.07
C ASN A 553 20.75 -16.30 -32.34
N ARG A 554 21.18 -16.96 -31.27
CA ARG A 554 20.30 -17.76 -30.41
C ARG A 554 19.26 -16.89 -29.72
N LEU A 555 19.64 -15.74 -29.18
CA LEU A 555 18.69 -14.78 -28.60
C LEU A 555 17.67 -14.34 -29.65
N ILE A 556 18.12 -13.85 -30.82
CA ILE A 556 17.24 -13.38 -31.89
C ILE A 556 16.25 -14.45 -32.34
N TYR A 557 16.71 -15.70 -32.50
CA TYR A 557 15.84 -16.84 -32.82
C TYR A 557 14.72 -17.00 -31.78
N HIS A 558 15.07 -16.98 -30.49
CA HIS A 558 14.09 -17.12 -29.42
C HIS A 558 13.14 -15.93 -29.32
N LEU A 559 13.64 -14.70 -29.53
CA LEU A 559 12.79 -13.50 -29.52
C LEU A 559 11.80 -13.53 -30.69
N ARG A 560 12.24 -13.82 -31.92
CA ARG A 560 11.36 -13.90 -33.09
C ARG A 560 10.28 -14.97 -32.91
N LYS A 561 10.67 -16.15 -32.42
CA LYS A 561 9.75 -17.26 -32.17
C LYS A 561 8.78 -16.95 -31.03
N GLY A 562 9.27 -16.42 -29.91
CA GLY A 562 8.47 -16.13 -28.72
C GLY A 562 7.46 -15.01 -28.97
N LEU A 563 7.90 -13.94 -29.62
CA LEU A 563 7.07 -12.76 -29.93
C LEU A 563 6.26 -12.92 -31.22
N LYS A 564 6.30 -14.08 -31.89
CA LYS A 564 5.59 -14.36 -33.15
C LYS A 564 5.76 -13.21 -34.17
N MET A 565 6.99 -12.70 -34.29
CA MET A 565 7.29 -11.63 -35.25
C MET A 565 6.91 -12.11 -36.64
N LYS A 566 6.29 -11.26 -37.46
CA LYS A 566 6.07 -11.58 -38.87
C LYS A 566 7.44 -11.94 -39.48
N GLU A 567 7.48 -12.98 -40.30
CA GLU A 567 8.62 -13.17 -41.19
C GLU A 567 8.71 -11.90 -42.00
N ALA A 568 9.67 -11.06 -41.65
CA ALA A 568 9.90 -9.88 -42.44
C ALA A 568 10.50 -10.37 -43.76
N ASP A 569 9.84 -10.04 -44.86
CA ASP A 569 10.37 -10.14 -46.21
C ASP A 569 11.65 -9.30 -46.28
N TYR A 570 12.78 -9.90 -45.89
CA TYR A 570 14.11 -9.35 -46.08
C TYR A 570 14.90 -10.37 -46.89
N GLU A 571 14.86 -10.19 -48.21
CA GLU A 571 15.92 -10.62 -49.14
C GLU A 571 17.28 -10.00 -48.76
#